data_AF-A0A939G185-F1
#
_entry.id   AF-A0A939G185-F1
#
_cell.length_a   1.000
_cell.length_b   1.000
_cell.length_c   1.000
_cell.angle_alpha   90.00
_cell.angle_beta   90.00
_cell.angle_gamma   90.00
#
_symmetry.space_group_name_H-M   'P 1'
#
loop_
_entity.id
_entity.type
_entity.pdbx_description
1 polymer ?
#
loop_
_entity_poly.entity_id
_entity_poly.type
_entity_poly.pdbx_seq_one_letter_code
_entity_poly.pdbx_strand_id
1 'polypeptide(L)' 'MDSIVDYIDEEKDVLYVREQRKAKEQAQHLFVERSLLRGKATVEEIAEDCGVSVDYVPEIQRQLT' A
#
# COMPACT_ATOMS: atom_id res chain seq x y z
N MET A 1 -20.02 33.45 -15.98
CA MET A 1 -20.83 32.45 -15.25
C MET A 1 -19.86 31.33 -14.93
N ASP A 2 -19.15 31.51 -13.83
CA ASP A 2 -17.96 30.72 -13.51
C ASP A 2 -18.33 29.26 -13.22
N SER A 3 -17.56 28.38 -13.85
CA SER A 3 -17.70 26.95 -13.86
C SER A 3 -17.52 26.38 -12.45
N ILE A 4 -18.63 26.16 -11.74
CA ILE A 4 -18.65 25.42 -10.47
C ILE A 4 -18.65 23.89 -10.68
N VAL A 5 -18.76 23.46 -11.94
CA VAL A 5 -18.88 22.04 -12.32
C VAL A 5 -17.52 21.39 -12.57
N ASP A 6 -16.52 22.12 -13.07
CA ASP A 6 -15.18 21.55 -13.29
C ASP A 6 -14.41 21.32 -11.99
N TYR A 7 -14.70 22.08 -10.92
CA TYR A 7 -14.04 21.93 -9.62
C TYR A 7 -14.44 20.65 -8.86
N ILE A 8 -15.63 20.11 -9.11
CA ILE A 8 -16.16 18.96 -8.36
C ILE A 8 -15.61 17.63 -8.92
N ASP A 9 -15.24 17.59 -10.20
CA ASP A 9 -14.74 16.38 -10.88
C ASP A 9 -13.28 16.08 -10.48
N GLU A 10 -12.40 17.09 -10.50
CA GLU A 10 -11.00 16.92 -10.11
C GLU A 10 -10.83 16.51 -8.63
N GLU A 11 -11.60 17.10 -7.70
CA GLU A 11 -11.50 16.73 -6.28
C GLU A 11 -11.91 15.28 -6.01
N LYS A 12 -12.91 14.76 -6.74
CA LYS A 12 -13.34 13.36 -6.63
C LYS A 12 -12.33 12.40 -7.20
N ASP A 13 -11.67 12.75 -8.30
CA ASP A 13 -10.64 11.91 -8.92
C ASP A 13 -9.41 11.82 -8.02
N VAL A 14 -8.99 12.94 -7.42
CA VAL A 14 -7.91 12.98 -6.44
C VAL A 14 -8.25 12.17 -5.18
N LEU A 15 -9.50 12.21 -4.71
CA LEU A 15 -9.96 11.43 -3.56
C LEU A 15 -9.98 9.93 -3.89
N TYR A 16 -10.48 9.54 -5.07
CA TYR A 16 -10.53 8.15 -5.53
C TYR A 16 -9.13 7.54 -5.70
N VAL A 17 -8.19 8.31 -6.27
CA VAL A 17 -6.78 7.91 -6.38
C VAL A 17 -6.13 7.76 -5.00
N ARG A 18 -6.45 8.64 -4.04
CA ARG A 18 -5.95 8.53 -2.66
C ARG A 18 -6.50 7.30 -1.93
N GLU A 19 -7.79 7.02 -2.08
CA GLU A 19 -8.44 5.84 -1.48
C GLU A 19 -7.85 4.54 -2.06
N GLN A 20 -7.62 4.48 -3.37
CA GLN A 20 -6.96 3.33 -4.01
C GLN A 20 -5.51 3.15 -3.57
N ARG A 21 -4.75 4.24 -3.41
CA ARG A 21 -3.38 4.16 -2.87
C ARG A 21 -3.37 3.60 -1.45
N LYS A 22 -4.26 4.09 -0.57
CA LYS A 22 -4.41 3.57 0.78
C LYS A 22 -4.82 2.09 0.80
N ALA A 23 -5.75 1.69 -0.05
CA ALA A 23 -6.16 0.30 -0.18
C ALA A 23 -5.01 -0.59 -0.66
N LYS A 24 -4.19 -0.09 -1.60
CA LYS A 24 -3.00 -0.80 -2.10
C LYS A 24 -1.93 -0.93 -1.01
N GLU A 25 -1.66 0.13 -0.26
CA GLU A 25 -0.73 0.13 0.87
C GLU A 25 -1.18 -0.84 1.96
N GLN A 26 -2.47 -0.84 2.32
CA GLN A 26 -3.03 -1.80 3.28
C GLN A 26 -2.97 -3.24 2.77
N ALA A 27 -3.26 -3.47 1.49
CA ALA A 27 -3.15 -4.80 0.89
C ALA A 27 -1.70 -5.29 0.92
N GLN A 28 -0.73 -4.43 0.58
CA GLN A 28 0.69 -4.74 0.64
C GLN A 28 1.14 -5.03 2.08
N HIS A 29 0.70 -4.22 3.05
CA HIS A 29 0.96 -4.45 4.48
C HIS A 29 0.46 -5.82 4.93
N LEU A 30 -0.80 -6.17 4.65
CA LEU A 30 -1.40 -7.45 5.02
C LEU A 30 -0.71 -8.64 4.34
N PHE A 31 -0.23 -8.46 3.11
CA PHE A 31 0.48 -9.51 2.38
C PHE A 31 1.86 -9.76 2.98
N VAL A 32 2.63 -8.71 3.23
CA VAL A 32 3.94 -8.77 3.88
C VAL A 32 3.80 -9.40 5.27
N GLU A 33 2.83 -8.96 6.07
CA GLU A 33 2.53 -9.52 7.39
C GLU A 33 2.22 -11.03 7.31
N ARG A 34 1.33 -11.44 6.41
CA ARG A 34 1.00 -12.87 6.22
C ARG A 34 2.20 -13.70 5.77
N SER A 35 3.06 -13.15 4.92
CA SER A 35 4.27 -13.83 4.45
C SER A 35 5.31 -13.97 5.57
N LEU A 36 5.50 -12.93 6.39
CA LEU A 36 6.35 -12.96 7.58
C LEU A 36 5.84 -13.99 8.60
N LEU A 37 4.53 -14.01 8.86
CA LEU A 37 3.90 -15.00 9.76
C LEU A 37 4.02 -16.44 9.26
N ARG A 38 4.07 -16.64 7.93
CA ARG A 38 4.29 -17.97 7.35
C ARG A 38 5.74 -18.45 7.50
N GLY A 39 6.71 -17.54 7.61
CA GLY A 39 8.12 -17.84 7.92
C GLY A 39 8.84 -18.68 6.86
N LYS A 40 8.38 -18.67 5.60
CA LYS A 40 8.91 -19.53 4.52
C LYS A 40 9.70 -18.80 3.43
N ALA A 41 9.77 -17.48 3.47
CA ALA A 41 10.39 -16.65 2.45
C ALA A 41 11.38 -15.66 3.09
N THR A 42 12.46 -15.32 2.39
CA THR A 42 13.40 -14.29 2.85
C THR A 42 12.81 -12.89 2.69
N VAL A 43 13.43 -11.91 3.34
CA VAL A 43 13.04 -10.51 3.25
C VAL A 43 13.04 -10.02 1.78
N GLU A 44 14.03 -10.44 0.99
CA GLU A 44 14.11 -10.09 -0.43
C GLU A 44 12.99 -10.73 -1.25
N GLU A 45 12.69 -12.02 -1.03
CA GLU A 45 11.61 -12.72 -1.75
C GLU A 45 10.24 -12.09 -1.44
N ILE A 46 9.99 -11.75 -0.17
CA ILE A 46 8.73 -11.10 0.23
C ILE A 46 8.61 -9.70 -0.41
N ALA A 47 9.71 -8.96 -0.47
CA ALA A 47 9.74 -7.64 -1.08
C ALA A 47 9.46 -7.69 -2.59
N GLU A 48 10.08 -8.64 -3.29
CA GLU A 48 9.88 -8.89 -4.72
C GLU A 48 8.44 -9.31 -5.02
N ASP A 49 7.91 -10.31 -4.29
CA ASP A 49 6.53 -10.82 -4.46
C ASP A 49 5.47 -9.75 -4.17
N CYS A 50 5.70 -8.88 -3.19
CA CYS A 50 4.75 -7.83 -2.80
C CYS A 50 4.95 -6.53 -3.60
N GLY A 51 6.00 -6.43 -4.40
CA GLY A 51 6.39 -5.21 -5.12
C GLY A 51 6.63 -4.02 -4.17
N VAL A 52 7.28 -4.29 -3.03
CA VAL A 52 7.62 -3.29 -1.99
C VAL A 52 9.14 -3.19 -1.85
N SER A 53 9.63 -2.15 -1.15
CA SER A 53 11.05 -2.04 -0.86
C SER A 53 11.50 -3.17 0.09
N VAL A 54 12.73 -3.65 -0.08
CA VAL A 54 13.36 -4.61 0.84
C VAL A 54 13.43 -4.04 2.27
N ASP A 55 13.58 -2.71 2.42
CA ASP A 55 13.57 -2.03 3.72
C ASP A 55 12.19 -1.97 4.38
N TYR A 56 11.11 -2.14 3.60
CA TYR A 56 9.73 -2.08 4.12
C TYR A 56 9.37 -3.34 4.90
N VAL A 57 9.84 -4.51 4.47
CA VAL A 57 9.58 -5.80 5.10
C VAL A 57 10.08 -5.89 6.56
N PRO A 58 11.33 -5.49 6.91
CA PRO A 58 11.79 -5.50 8.29
C PRO A 58 11.11 -4.42 9.16
N GLU A 59 10.60 -3.34 8.55
CA GLU A 59 9.79 -2.35 9.28
C GLU A 59 8.47 -2.95 9.75
N ILE A 60 7.78 -3.71 8.89
CA ILE A 60 6.57 -4.46 9.23
C ILE A 60 6.88 -5.55 10.28
N GLN A 61 7.98 -6.28 10.09
CA GLN A 61 8.41 -7.32 11.03
C GLN A 61 8.63 -6.78 12.45
N ARG A 62 9.19 -5.57 12.58
CA ARG A 62 9.37 -4.89 13.87
C ARG A 62 8.05 -4.46 14.52
N GLN A 63 7.01 -4.19 13.74
CA GLN A 63 5.68 -3.86 14.28
C GLN A 63 4.90 -5.10 14.74
N LEU A 64 5.26 -6.28 14.22
CA LEU A 64 4.65 -7.57 14.58
C LEU A 64 5.30 -8.24 15.81
N THR A 65 6.47 -7.77 16.23
CA THR A 65 7.21 -8.27 17.40
C THR A 65 6.92 -7.41 18.62
#